data_AF-A0A928T568-F1
#
_entry.id   AF-A0A928T568-F1
#
_cell.length_a   1.000
_cell.length_b   1.000
_cell.length_c   1.000
_cell.angle_alpha   90.00
_cell.angle_beta   90.00
_cell.angle_gamma   90.00
#
_symmetry.space_group_name_H-M   'P 1'
#
loop_
_entity.id
_entity.type
_entity.pdbx_description
1 polymer ?
#
loop_
_entity_poly.entity_id
_entity_poly.type
_entity_poly.pdbx_seq_one_letter_code
_entity_poly.pdbx_strand_id
1 'polypeptide(L)'
;MKLTPIVLLLALAPPCFLHAADDGAKPRPPKPLRTFQDFLAVIPKAMEPENARNWSEAQKEVANGLLKTRLVDTHRPATMRFKVRGVDFWERFVVWSYLPNDEGYHIRVFASRWKHDQMLPKIATLREGDLIEMAGVCDLAKFENLWNTKSLSLGIADASFTKLLPNGKPAPAPDRVPVKLVSAVYGSGTAFVDVTDRVKSYLDEPGARFYANPQWLGADPTPGWNKALVIVHEVNGRHRTFTAGENGEVSAALVVK
;
A
#
# COMPACT_ATOMS: atom_id res chain seq x y z
N MET A 1 -63.78 27.71 72.37
CA MET A 1 -62.62 28.51 71.90
C MET A 1 -62.16 27.93 70.56
N LYS A 2 -62.01 28.81 69.57
CA LYS A 2 -61.82 28.50 68.14
C LYS A 2 -60.36 28.08 67.88
N LEU A 3 -60.16 27.03 67.09
CA LEU A 3 -58.88 26.74 66.43
C LEU A 3 -59.14 26.32 64.98
N THR A 4 -58.72 27.23 64.10
CA THR A 4 -58.70 27.22 62.63
C THR A 4 -57.70 26.19 62.10
N PRO A 5 -57.92 25.55 60.94
CA PRO A 5 -56.91 24.69 60.34
C PRO A 5 -55.91 25.53 59.53
N ILE A 6 -54.62 25.36 59.81
CA ILE A 6 -53.53 25.92 59.00
C ILE A 6 -53.12 24.87 57.96
N VAL A 7 -53.26 25.25 56.71
CA VAL A 7 -52.78 24.54 55.51
C VAL A 7 -51.25 24.56 55.51
N LEU A 8 -50.62 23.39 55.57
CA LEU A 8 -49.17 23.25 55.38
C LEU A 8 -48.89 23.08 53.88
N LEU A 9 -48.37 24.13 53.25
CA LEU A 9 -47.91 24.13 51.87
C LEU A 9 -46.56 23.38 51.78
N LEU A 10 -46.58 22.13 51.32
CA LEU A 10 -45.35 21.41 50.94
C LEU A 10 -44.82 21.98 49.62
N ALA A 11 -43.74 22.76 49.69
CA ALA A 11 -42.98 23.15 48.52
C ALA A 11 -42.21 21.93 47.98
N LEU A 12 -42.68 21.39 46.85
CA LEU A 12 -41.96 20.41 46.04
C LEU A 12 -40.75 21.09 45.40
N ALA A 13 -39.54 20.81 45.91
CA ALA A 13 -38.31 21.11 45.21
C ALA A 13 -38.20 20.20 43.97
N PRO A 14 -37.93 20.73 42.77
CA PRO A 14 -37.68 19.88 41.61
C PRO A 14 -36.37 19.12 41.79
N PRO A 15 -36.28 17.84 41.37
CA PRO A 15 -35.01 17.15 41.35
C PRO A 15 -34.11 17.82 40.31
N CYS A 16 -33.04 18.46 40.79
CA CYS A 16 -31.90 18.83 39.96
C CYS A 16 -31.28 17.54 39.42
N PHE A 17 -31.74 17.09 38.25
CA PHE A 17 -30.97 16.17 37.44
C PHE A 17 -29.68 16.89 37.04
N LEU A 18 -28.55 16.49 37.64
CA LEU A 18 -27.24 16.71 37.05
C LEU A 18 -27.23 15.95 35.72
N HIS A 19 -27.60 16.62 34.64
CA HIS A 19 -27.09 16.29 33.32
C HIS A 19 -25.61 16.69 33.35
N ALA A 20 -24.76 15.75 33.74
CA ALA A 20 -23.39 15.79 33.26
C ALA A 20 -23.49 15.70 31.74
N ALA A 21 -23.24 16.81 31.06
CA ALA A 21 -22.96 16.78 29.63
C ALA A 21 -21.70 15.93 29.46
N ASP A 22 -21.89 14.64 29.20
CA ASP A 22 -20.86 13.79 28.65
C ASP A 22 -20.62 14.34 27.24
N ASP A 23 -19.69 15.28 27.13
CA ASP A 23 -19.21 15.81 25.86
C ASP A 23 -18.75 14.60 25.05
N GLY A 24 -19.61 14.16 24.14
CA GLY A 24 -19.37 13.10 23.16
C GLY A 24 -18.26 13.49 22.20
N ALA A 25 -17.04 13.64 22.73
CA ALA A 25 -15.83 13.81 21.98
C ALA A 25 -15.68 12.55 21.13
N LYS A 26 -15.98 12.68 19.83
CA LYS A 26 -15.70 11.64 18.84
C LYS A 26 -14.29 11.12 19.12
N PRO A 27 -14.09 9.81 19.31
CA PRO A 27 -12.77 9.27 19.64
C PRO A 27 -11.78 9.78 18.60
N ARG A 28 -10.73 10.46 19.07
CA ARG A 28 -9.72 11.06 18.20
C ARG A 28 -9.18 9.96 17.28
N PRO A 29 -9.10 10.19 15.97
CA PRO A 29 -8.63 9.17 15.06
C PRO A 29 -7.24 8.69 15.49
N PRO A 30 -7.00 7.38 15.43
CA PRO A 30 -5.74 6.80 15.83
C PRO A 30 -4.56 7.47 15.10
N LYS A 31 -3.49 7.81 15.84
CA LYS A 31 -2.26 8.32 15.23
C LYS A 31 -1.74 7.32 14.19
N PRO A 32 -1.35 7.77 12.99
CA PRO A 32 -0.85 6.89 11.94
C PRO A 32 0.49 6.28 12.33
N LEU A 33 0.72 5.03 11.92
CA LEU A 33 2.00 4.33 12.06
C LEU A 33 3.00 4.91 11.06
N ARG A 34 4.17 5.33 11.53
CA ARG A 34 5.20 5.99 10.72
C ARG A 34 6.51 5.23 10.68
N THR A 35 6.86 4.57 11.78
CA THR A 35 8.04 3.71 11.88
C THR A 35 7.65 2.34 12.42
N PHE A 36 8.55 1.35 12.33
CA PHE A 36 8.26 0.03 12.91
C PHE A 36 8.09 0.08 14.43
N GLN A 37 8.74 1.03 15.11
CA GLN A 37 8.58 1.23 16.56
C GLN A 37 7.14 1.59 16.93
N ASP A 38 6.39 2.29 16.06
CA ASP A 38 4.97 2.56 16.30
C ASP A 38 4.13 1.28 16.34
N PHE A 39 4.55 0.23 15.61
CA PHE A 39 3.90 -1.08 15.66
C PHE A 39 4.22 -1.76 16.99
N LEU A 40 5.48 -1.74 17.41
CA LEU A 40 5.90 -2.34 18.68
C LEU A 40 5.28 -1.63 19.90
N ALA A 41 4.98 -0.33 19.79
CA ALA A 41 4.40 0.46 20.87
C ALA A 41 2.99 0.00 21.33
N VAL A 42 2.30 -0.85 20.55
CA VAL A 42 1.02 -1.43 20.99
C VAL A 42 1.18 -2.63 21.91
N ILE A 43 2.39 -3.21 21.95
CA ILE A 43 2.75 -4.33 22.81
C ILE A 43 3.03 -3.78 24.23
N PRO A 44 2.47 -4.39 25.28
CA PRO A 44 2.71 -3.96 26.65
C PRO A 44 4.21 -3.93 27.01
N LYS A 45 4.64 -2.87 27.70
CA LYS A 45 6.03 -2.71 28.18
C LYS A 45 6.51 -3.89 29.03
N ALA A 46 5.62 -4.56 29.76
CA ALA A 46 5.94 -5.74 30.56
C ALA A 46 6.44 -6.93 29.73
N MET A 47 6.22 -6.94 28.41
CA MET A 47 6.80 -7.92 27.49
C MET A 47 8.18 -7.52 26.97
N GLU A 48 8.67 -6.31 27.26
CA GLU A 48 9.96 -5.78 26.77
C GLU A 48 10.09 -5.85 25.23
N PRO A 49 9.23 -5.14 24.46
CA PRO A 49 9.23 -5.20 22.99
C PRO A 49 10.58 -4.87 22.33
N GLU A 50 11.42 -4.05 22.96
CA GLU A 50 12.80 -3.77 22.56
C GLU A 50 13.74 -4.98 22.63
N ASN A 51 13.34 -6.06 23.31
CA ASN A 51 14.11 -7.28 23.46
C ASN A 51 13.50 -8.45 22.67
N ALA A 52 12.66 -8.17 21.67
CA ALA A 52 11.91 -9.17 20.91
C ALA A 52 12.78 -10.26 20.25
N ARG A 53 14.07 -9.99 20.00
CA ARG A 53 15.04 -10.99 19.51
C ARG A 53 15.19 -12.22 20.40
N ASN A 54 14.99 -12.03 21.71
CA ASN A 54 15.16 -13.06 22.74
C ASN A 54 13.82 -13.69 23.16
N TRP A 55 12.71 -13.26 22.56
CA TRP A 55 11.41 -13.86 22.84
C TRP A 55 11.33 -15.31 22.38
N SER A 56 10.69 -16.12 23.22
CA SER A 56 10.18 -17.44 22.84
C SER A 56 9.10 -17.32 21.76
N GLU A 57 8.84 -18.41 21.06
CA GLU A 57 7.76 -18.45 20.06
C GLU A 57 6.38 -18.19 20.70
N ALA A 58 6.16 -18.62 21.95
CA ALA A 58 4.94 -18.31 22.69
C ALA A 58 4.77 -16.80 22.95
N GLN A 59 5.84 -16.09 23.30
CA GLN A 59 5.80 -14.63 23.48
C GLN A 59 5.53 -13.92 22.15
N LYS A 60 6.12 -14.39 21.04
CA LYS A 60 5.85 -13.85 19.70
C LYS A 60 4.40 -14.08 19.28
N GLU A 61 3.81 -15.23 19.61
CA GLU A 61 2.41 -15.50 19.29
C GLU A 61 1.47 -14.57 20.06
N VAL A 62 1.76 -14.32 21.34
CA VAL A 62 1.03 -13.30 22.13
C VAL A 62 1.18 -11.91 21.50
N ALA A 63 2.40 -11.53 21.11
CA ALA A 63 2.65 -10.27 20.42
C ALA A 63 1.91 -10.17 19.08
N ASN A 64 1.87 -11.24 18.30
CA ASN A 64 1.14 -11.33 17.03
C ASN A 64 -0.36 -11.13 17.24
N GLY A 65 -0.95 -11.73 18.26
CA GLY A 65 -2.34 -11.50 18.65
C GLY A 65 -2.63 -10.03 18.98
N LEU A 66 -1.72 -9.36 19.69
CA LEU A 66 -1.83 -7.94 20.01
C LEU A 66 -1.69 -7.05 18.76
N LEU A 67 -0.71 -7.32 17.91
CA LEU A 67 -0.50 -6.59 16.65
C LEU A 67 -1.71 -6.74 15.74
N LYS A 68 -2.25 -7.95 15.59
CA LYS A 68 -3.45 -8.21 14.80
C LYS A 68 -4.65 -7.43 15.33
N THR A 69 -4.99 -7.61 16.61
CA THR A 69 -6.20 -7.02 17.20
C THR A 69 -6.15 -5.50 17.31
N ARG A 70 -4.96 -4.90 17.50
CA ARG A 70 -4.81 -3.45 17.73
C ARG A 70 -4.42 -2.65 16.49
N LEU A 71 -3.88 -3.30 15.45
CA LEU A 71 -3.42 -2.64 14.23
C LEU A 71 -4.19 -3.14 13.02
N VAL A 72 -4.11 -4.43 12.73
CA VAL A 72 -4.66 -5.04 11.50
C VAL A 72 -6.18 -4.98 11.50
N ASP A 73 -6.83 -5.53 12.53
CA ASP A 73 -8.30 -5.62 12.60
C ASP A 73 -8.95 -4.24 12.73
N THR A 74 -8.20 -3.24 13.22
CA THR A 74 -8.66 -1.85 13.31
C THR A 74 -8.36 -1.03 12.06
N HIS A 75 -7.70 -1.61 11.06
CA HIS A 75 -7.24 -0.92 9.85
C HIS A 75 -6.45 0.35 10.20
N ARG A 76 -5.52 0.24 11.16
CA ARG A 76 -4.78 1.38 11.68
C ARG A 76 -4.10 2.14 10.53
N PRO A 77 -4.33 3.46 10.37
CA PRO A 77 -3.67 4.22 9.31
C PRO A 77 -2.15 4.11 9.39
N ALA A 78 -1.50 3.99 8.24
CA ALA A 78 -0.04 3.92 8.11
C ALA A 78 0.44 4.94 7.08
N THR A 79 1.55 5.62 7.39
CA THR A 79 2.25 6.54 6.48
C THR A 79 3.74 6.41 6.73
N MET A 80 4.41 5.56 5.96
CA MET A 80 5.80 5.17 6.17
C MET A 80 6.68 5.63 5.01
N ARG A 81 7.90 6.06 5.32
CA ARG A 81 8.93 6.36 4.32
C ARG A 81 9.96 5.25 4.27
N PHE A 82 10.23 4.75 3.07
CA PHE A 82 11.27 3.74 2.86
C PHE A 82 11.79 3.78 1.43
N LYS A 83 13.00 3.25 1.23
CA LYS A 83 13.54 3.00 -0.10
C LYS A 83 12.93 1.71 -0.65
N VAL A 84 12.46 1.72 -1.88
CA VAL A 84 11.99 0.51 -2.56
C VAL A 84 13.15 -0.47 -2.69
N ARG A 85 12.95 -1.73 -2.29
CA ARG A 85 13.90 -2.81 -2.62
C ARG A 85 13.49 -3.51 -3.90
N GLY A 86 12.20 -3.79 -4.06
CA GLY A 86 11.69 -4.50 -5.22
C GLY A 86 10.23 -4.23 -5.51
N VAL A 87 9.86 -4.53 -6.75
CA VAL A 87 8.50 -4.62 -7.25
C VAL A 87 8.36 -6.00 -7.87
N ASP A 88 7.74 -6.91 -7.15
CA ASP A 88 7.61 -8.31 -7.57
C ASP A 88 6.13 -8.69 -7.71
N PHE A 89 5.86 -9.78 -8.42
CA PHE A 89 4.51 -10.31 -8.57
C PHE A 89 4.34 -11.60 -7.76
N TRP A 90 3.61 -11.52 -6.65
CA TRP A 90 3.21 -12.66 -5.82
C TRP A 90 1.68 -12.69 -5.78
N GLU A 91 1.06 -13.26 -6.81
CA GLU A 91 -0.38 -13.18 -7.12
C GLU A 91 -0.90 -11.78 -7.48
N ARG A 92 -0.21 -10.74 -7.02
CA ARG A 92 -0.42 -9.32 -7.32
C ARG A 92 0.92 -8.60 -7.23
N PHE A 93 0.98 -7.37 -7.74
CA PHE A 93 2.18 -6.54 -7.57
C PHE A 93 2.39 -6.16 -6.12
N VAL A 94 3.58 -6.46 -5.61
CA VAL A 94 4.04 -6.16 -4.26
C VAL A 94 5.24 -5.23 -4.34
N VAL A 95 5.09 -4.03 -3.76
CA VAL A 95 6.24 -3.16 -3.47
C VAL A 95 6.73 -3.54 -2.08
N TRP A 96 8.02 -3.81 -1.94
CA TRP A 96 8.57 -4.25 -0.66
C TRP A 96 9.94 -3.67 -0.36
N SER A 97 10.32 -3.72 0.92
CA SER A 97 11.64 -3.29 1.39
C SER A 97 12.06 -3.95 2.70
N TYR A 98 13.36 -3.82 2.99
CA TYR A 98 13.95 -4.00 4.31
C TYR A 98 14.04 -2.64 5.00
N LEU A 99 13.47 -2.53 6.20
CA LEU A 99 13.65 -1.35 7.03
C LEU A 99 14.97 -1.47 7.81
N PRO A 100 15.82 -0.43 7.81
CA PRO A 100 17.05 -0.41 8.61
C PRO A 100 16.75 -0.61 10.09
N ASN A 101 17.49 -1.52 10.73
CA ASN A 101 17.33 -1.85 12.15
C ASN A 101 18.59 -2.58 12.67
N ASP A 102 18.73 -2.65 13.99
CA ASP A 102 19.73 -3.40 14.75
C ASP A 102 19.09 -4.42 15.72
N GLU A 103 17.86 -4.82 15.43
CA GLU A 103 17.00 -5.63 16.31
C GLU A 103 17.41 -7.10 16.34
N GLY A 104 18.31 -7.56 15.45
CA GLY A 104 18.68 -8.97 15.34
C GLY A 104 17.67 -9.84 14.60
N TYR A 105 16.68 -9.24 13.94
CA TYR A 105 15.75 -9.85 13.00
C TYR A 105 15.48 -8.88 11.84
N HIS A 106 14.98 -9.36 10.70
CA HIS A 106 14.64 -8.47 9.60
C HIS A 106 13.34 -7.74 9.85
N ILE A 107 13.26 -6.46 9.50
CA ILE A 107 12.01 -5.73 9.45
C ILE A 107 11.66 -5.54 7.98
N ARG A 108 10.54 -6.12 7.57
CA ARG A 108 10.11 -6.15 6.17
C ARG A 108 8.82 -5.40 6.04
N VAL A 109 8.73 -4.53 5.04
CA VAL A 109 7.49 -3.81 4.71
C VAL A 109 7.02 -4.24 3.33
N PHE A 110 5.71 -4.46 3.20
CA PHE A 110 5.05 -4.88 1.98
C PHE A 110 3.85 -3.98 1.71
N ALA A 111 3.60 -3.66 0.45
CA ALA A 111 2.36 -3.08 -0.01
C ALA A 111 1.90 -3.83 -1.26
N SER A 112 0.69 -4.40 -1.22
CA SER A 112 0.20 -5.30 -2.27
C SER A 112 -1.27 -5.07 -2.64
N ARG A 113 -2.05 -4.43 -1.77
CA ARG A 113 -3.42 -3.98 -2.05
C ARG A 113 -3.41 -2.49 -2.33
N TRP A 114 -3.62 -2.14 -3.59
CA TRP A 114 -3.52 -0.78 -4.07
C TRP A 114 -4.86 -0.07 -3.99
N LYS A 115 -4.83 1.23 -3.65
CA LYS A 115 -6.03 2.02 -3.40
C LYS A 115 -6.99 2.02 -4.60
N HIS A 116 -6.46 2.18 -5.81
CA HIS A 116 -7.20 2.26 -7.08
C HIS A 116 -6.38 1.67 -8.24
N ASP A 117 -7.02 1.30 -9.34
CA ASP A 117 -6.37 0.70 -10.52
C ASP A 117 -5.28 1.58 -11.15
N GLN A 118 -5.40 2.90 -11.05
CA GLN A 118 -4.40 3.85 -11.56
C GLN A 118 -3.06 3.79 -10.77
N MET A 119 -2.97 3.00 -9.70
CA MET A 119 -1.70 2.76 -9.03
C MET A 119 -0.77 1.88 -9.86
N LEU A 120 -1.30 1.03 -10.75
CA LEU A 120 -0.46 0.09 -11.47
C LEU A 120 0.53 0.77 -12.43
N PRO A 121 0.15 1.79 -13.22
CA PRO A 121 1.10 2.59 -13.97
C PRO A 121 2.12 3.31 -13.08
N LYS A 122 1.70 3.83 -11.92
CA LYS A 122 2.63 4.45 -10.97
C LYS A 122 3.65 3.46 -10.44
N ILE A 123 3.26 2.23 -10.12
CA ILE A 123 4.17 1.15 -9.70
C ILE A 123 5.20 0.87 -10.81
N ALA A 124 4.82 0.93 -12.08
CA ALA A 124 5.74 0.79 -13.21
C ALA A 124 6.84 1.88 -13.25
N THR A 125 6.70 2.98 -12.50
CA THR A 125 7.73 4.02 -12.38
C THR A 125 8.80 3.71 -11.33
N LEU A 126 8.52 2.77 -10.41
CA LEU A 126 9.38 2.48 -9.26
C LEU A 126 10.62 1.68 -9.64
N ARG A 127 11.74 2.04 -9.03
CA ARG A 127 13.05 1.40 -9.14
C ARG A 127 13.59 1.08 -7.75
N GLU A 128 14.46 0.09 -7.70
CA GLU A 128 15.25 -0.14 -6.50
C GLU A 128 15.97 1.14 -6.08
N GLY A 129 15.89 1.47 -4.78
CA GLY A 129 16.49 2.66 -4.19
C GLY A 129 15.60 3.91 -4.21
N ASP A 130 14.51 3.93 -4.98
CA ASP A 130 13.55 5.05 -4.96
C ASP A 130 13.02 5.27 -3.54
N LEU A 131 13.19 6.48 -3.01
CA LEU A 131 12.58 6.86 -1.74
C LEU A 131 11.10 7.16 -1.98
N ILE A 132 10.22 6.54 -1.21
CA ILE A 132 8.78 6.78 -1.29
C ILE A 132 8.19 7.07 0.09
N GLU A 133 7.09 7.82 0.11
CA GLU A 133 6.14 7.84 1.23
C GLU A 133 4.93 6.98 0.82
N MET A 134 4.75 5.86 1.50
CA MET A 134 3.65 4.93 1.32
C MET A 134 2.57 5.23 2.36
N ALA A 135 1.33 5.45 1.91
CA ALA A 135 0.17 5.70 2.75
C ALA A 135 -0.92 4.68 2.50
N GLY A 136 -1.60 4.25 3.57
CA GLY A 136 -2.66 3.27 3.53
C GLY A 136 -3.12 2.86 4.93
N VAL A 137 -3.52 1.61 5.08
CA VAL A 137 -3.90 1.00 6.36
C VAL A 137 -3.03 -0.22 6.64
N CYS A 138 -2.70 -0.46 7.91
CA CYS A 138 -1.99 -1.66 8.33
C CYS A 138 -2.87 -2.89 8.08
N ASP A 139 -2.38 -3.84 7.29
CA ASP A 139 -3.06 -5.12 7.07
C ASP A 139 -2.22 -6.36 7.37
N LEU A 140 -0.96 -6.15 7.76
CA LEU A 140 -0.08 -7.18 8.29
C LEU A 140 0.83 -6.55 9.34
N ALA A 141 0.98 -7.24 10.47
CA ALA A 141 1.97 -6.95 11.48
C ALA A 141 2.19 -8.22 12.29
N LYS A 142 3.28 -8.95 12.03
CA LYS A 142 3.60 -10.18 12.77
C LYS A 142 5.09 -10.49 12.78
N PHE A 143 5.52 -11.08 13.89
CA PHE A 143 6.74 -11.84 13.96
C PHE A 143 6.54 -13.21 13.32
N GLU A 144 7.44 -13.58 12.41
CA GLU A 144 7.39 -14.86 11.71
C GLU A 144 8.78 -15.28 11.22
N ASN A 145 8.86 -16.50 10.68
CA ASN A 145 9.96 -16.89 9.82
C ASN A 145 9.56 -16.66 8.37
N LEU A 146 10.13 -15.61 7.75
CA LEU A 146 9.92 -15.30 6.35
C LEU A 146 11.24 -15.44 5.60
N TRP A 147 11.22 -16.20 4.51
CA TRP A 147 12.40 -16.53 3.70
C TRP A 147 13.55 -17.13 4.54
N ASN A 148 13.21 -18.06 5.43
CA ASN A 148 14.15 -18.74 6.33
C ASN A 148 14.86 -17.78 7.30
N THR A 149 14.28 -16.61 7.58
CA THR A 149 14.84 -15.61 8.49
C THR A 149 13.80 -15.10 9.49
N LYS A 150 14.20 -14.92 10.75
CA LYS A 150 13.37 -14.24 11.76
C LYS A 150 13.04 -12.84 11.26
N SER A 151 11.76 -12.52 11.21
CA SER A 151 11.27 -11.27 10.63
C SER A 151 10.12 -10.68 11.43
N LEU A 152 10.04 -9.34 11.48
CA LEU A 152 8.81 -8.60 11.70
C LEU A 152 8.32 -8.13 10.33
N SER A 153 7.22 -8.71 9.86
CA SER A 153 6.58 -8.37 8.59
C SER A 153 5.46 -7.37 8.80
N LEU A 154 5.51 -6.27 8.06
CA LEU A 154 4.58 -5.16 8.09
C LEU A 154 3.91 -5.02 6.72
N GLY A 155 2.58 -4.86 6.69
CA GLY A 155 1.79 -4.73 5.48
C GLY A 155 0.99 -3.44 5.47
N ILE A 156 0.96 -2.80 4.30
CA ILE A 156 0.16 -1.62 4.03
C ILE A 156 -0.79 -1.94 2.86
N ALA A 157 -2.08 -1.92 3.15
CA ALA A 157 -3.17 -2.03 2.17
C ALA A 157 -3.82 -0.69 1.87
N ASP A 158 -4.74 -0.70 0.91
CA ASP A 158 -5.37 0.49 0.33
C ASP A 158 -4.32 1.54 -0.02
N ALA A 159 -3.20 1.01 -0.53
CA ALA A 159 -1.93 1.67 -0.56
C ALA A 159 -1.84 2.64 -1.74
N SER A 160 -1.21 3.77 -1.48
CA SER A 160 -0.80 4.75 -2.47
C SER A 160 0.56 5.30 -2.05
N PHE A 161 1.34 5.81 -3.01
CA PHE A 161 2.64 6.36 -2.68
C PHE A 161 2.94 7.63 -3.46
N THR A 162 3.85 8.42 -2.90
CA THR A 162 4.52 9.54 -3.55
C THR A 162 6.02 9.27 -3.58
N LYS A 163 6.65 9.39 -4.75
CA LYS A 163 8.12 9.39 -4.85
C LYS A 163 8.69 10.65 -4.21
N LEU A 164 9.78 10.52 -3.48
CA LEU A 164 10.42 11.61 -2.76
C LEU A 164 11.86 11.82 -3.25
N LEU A 165 12.28 13.07 -3.23
CA LEU A 165 13.69 13.44 -3.27
C LEU A 165 14.38 13.07 -1.94
N PRO A 166 15.72 12.99 -1.88
CA PRO A 166 16.45 12.71 -0.64
C PRO A 166 16.13 13.68 0.52
N ASN A 167 15.73 14.92 0.20
CA ASN A 167 15.30 15.92 1.17
C ASN A 167 13.85 15.74 1.68
N GLY A 168 13.16 14.67 1.24
CA GLY A 168 11.81 14.32 1.65
C GLY A 168 10.68 15.10 0.97
N LYS A 169 10.98 15.98 0.01
CA LYS A 169 9.97 16.64 -0.83
C LYS A 169 9.48 15.70 -1.94
N PRO A 170 8.23 15.84 -2.44
CA PRO A 170 7.77 15.11 -3.61
C PRO A 170 8.75 15.27 -4.79
N ALA A 171 9.13 14.15 -5.40
CA ALA A 171 9.90 14.16 -6.62
C ALA A 171 9.01 14.63 -7.78
N PRO A 172 9.47 15.56 -8.63
CA PRO A 172 8.75 15.90 -9.84
C PRO A 172 8.62 14.67 -10.74
N ALA A 173 7.50 14.57 -11.46
CA ALA A 173 7.37 13.57 -12.50
C ALA A 173 8.43 13.83 -13.59
N PRO A 174 9.01 12.77 -14.19
CA PRO A 174 9.86 12.93 -15.38
C PRO A 174 9.09 13.61 -16.52
N ASP A 175 9.83 14.15 -17.49
CA ASP A 175 9.23 14.67 -18.72
C ASP A 175 8.45 13.58 -19.45
N ARG A 176 7.26 13.93 -19.94
CA ARG A 176 6.41 13.01 -20.68
C ARG A 176 6.94 12.85 -22.11
N VAL A 177 7.12 11.60 -22.53
CA VAL A 177 7.34 11.24 -23.94
C VAL A 177 5.97 10.92 -24.55
N PRO A 178 5.41 11.77 -25.44
CA PRO A 178 4.08 11.53 -25.99
C PRO A 178 4.11 10.36 -26.97
N VAL A 179 3.19 9.41 -26.78
CA VAL A 179 2.97 8.31 -27.72
C VAL A 179 1.54 8.40 -28.23
N LYS A 180 1.37 8.56 -29.55
CA LYS A 180 0.07 8.42 -30.20
C LYS A 180 -0.16 6.94 -30.47
N LEU A 181 -0.64 6.22 -29.45
CA LEU A 181 -0.97 4.80 -29.54
C LEU A 181 -2.18 4.61 -30.47
N VAL A 182 -2.08 3.65 -31.39
CA VAL A 182 -3.17 3.24 -32.29
C VAL A 182 -3.81 1.95 -31.78
N SER A 183 -3.00 0.92 -31.51
CA SER A 183 -3.45 -0.35 -30.94
C SER A 183 -2.31 -1.08 -30.22
N ALA A 184 -2.66 -2.01 -29.33
CA ALA A 184 -1.72 -2.99 -28.81
C ALA A 184 -2.38 -4.36 -28.63
N VAL A 185 -1.70 -5.41 -29.09
CA VAL A 185 -2.13 -6.80 -28.93
C VAL A 185 -1.02 -7.65 -28.33
N TYR A 186 -1.40 -8.62 -27.50
CA TYR A 186 -0.48 -9.56 -26.87
C TYR A 186 -0.88 -10.99 -27.17
N GLY A 187 0.07 -11.86 -27.50
CA GLY A 187 -0.24 -13.25 -27.78
C GLY A 187 0.80 -13.97 -28.63
N SER A 188 0.39 -15.09 -29.20
CA SER A 188 1.25 -15.97 -30.02
C SER A 188 0.43 -16.66 -31.11
N GLY A 189 1.06 -16.93 -32.26
CA GLY A 189 0.40 -17.60 -33.40
C GLY A 189 -0.86 -16.87 -33.87
N THR A 190 -2.02 -17.50 -33.71
CA THR A 190 -3.33 -16.93 -34.07
C THR A 190 -4.13 -16.44 -32.85
N ALA A 191 -3.59 -16.58 -31.65
CA ALA A 191 -4.26 -16.25 -30.40
C ALA A 191 -3.67 -14.97 -29.81
N PHE A 192 -4.36 -13.85 -30.06
CA PHE A 192 -4.02 -12.52 -29.56
C PHE A 192 -5.20 -11.91 -28.82
N VAL A 193 -4.90 -11.13 -27.80
CA VAL A 193 -5.86 -10.33 -27.04
C VAL A 193 -5.50 -8.85 -27.13
N ASP A 194 -6.53 -8.01 -27.22
CA ASP A 194 -6.38 -6.56 -27.19
C ASP A 194 -5.95 -6.12 -25.78
N VAL A 195 -4.84 -5.40 -25.70
CA VAL A 195 -4.28 -4.82 -24.47
C VAL A 195 -4.07 -3.31 -24.63
N THR A 196 -4.74 -2.68 -25.58
CA THR A 196 -4.56 -1.27 -25.98
C THR A 196 -4.72 -0.33 -24.79
N ASP A 197 -5.83 -0.43 -24.05
CA ASP A 197 -6.08 0.46 -22.89
C ASP A 197 -5.06 0.26 -21.77
N ARG A 198 -4.65 -0.99 -21.54
CA ARG A 198 -3.64 -1.34 -20.54
C ARG A 198 -2.28 -0.73 -20.91
N VAL A 199 -1.82 -0.94 -22.14
CA VAL A 199 -0.58 -0.36 -22.66
C VAL A 199 -0.64 1.16 -22.65
N LYS A 200 -1.76 1.75 -23.08
CA LYS A 200 -1.98 3.20 -23.05
C LYS A 200 -1.77 3.78 -21.64
N SER A 201 -2.33 3.12 -20.62
CA SER A 201 -2.20 3.58 -19.23
C SER A 201 -0.75 3.64 -18.76
N TYR A 202 0.10 2.71 -19.22
CA TYR A 202 1.54 2.74 -18.92
C TYR A 202 2.28 3.79 -19.72
N LEU A 203 2.02 3.92 -21.02
CA LEU A 203 2.72 4.88 -21.87
C LEU A 203 2.36 6.32 -21.53
N ASP A 204 1.17 6.56 -20.98
CA ASP A 204 0.73 7.87 -20.51
C ASP A 204 1.35 8.27 -19.17
N GLU A 205 1.82 7.32 -18.35
CA GLU A 205 2.47 7.57 -17.06
C GLU A 205 3.96 7.89 -17.24
N PRO A 206 4.43 9.12 -16.96
CA PRO A 206 5.81 9.50 -17.20
C PRO A 206 6.82 8.65 -16.41
N GLY A 207 7.80 8.10 -17.12
CA GLY A 207 8.85 7.26 -16.52
C GLY A 207 8.41 5.82 -16.22
N ALA A 208 7.19 5.43 -16.55
CA ALA A 208 6.74 4.04 -16.44
C ALA A 208 7.56 3.11 -17.34
N ARG A 209 7.92 1.96 -16.79
CA ARG A 209 8.53 0.83 -17.49
C ARG A 209 7.86 -0.45 -17.03
N PHE A 210 7.36 -1.21 -17.99
CA PHE A 210 6.67 -2.47 -17.77
C PHE A 210 7.25 -3.54 -18.70
N TYR A 211 6.79 -4.78 -18.55
CA TYR A 211 7.30 -5.89 -19.34
C TYR A 211 6.18 -6.56 -20.14
N ALA A 212 6.51 -7.08 -21.32
CA ALA A 212 5.60 -7.82 -22.18
C ALA A 212 5.29 -9.22 -21.60
N ASN A 213 4.59 -9.26 -20.47
CA ASN A 213 4.23 -10.48 -19.77
C ASN A 213 2.79 -10.40 -19.21
N PRO A 214 2.20 -11.55 -18.82
CA PRO A 214 0.83 -11.58 -18.32
C PRO A 214 0.59 -10.72 -17.09
N GLN A 215 1.60 -10.56 -16.22
CA GLN A 215 1.45 -9.82 -14.96
C GLN A 215 1.17 -8.34 -15.22
N TRP A 216 1.93 -7.70 -16.12
CA TRP A 216 1.72 -6.30 -16.48
C TRP A 216 0.53 -6.13 -17.43
N LEU A 217 0.38 -7.02 -18.40
CA LEU A 217 -0.64 -6.88 -19.44
C LEU A 217 -2.03 -7.32 -18.98
N GLY A 218 -2.13 -8.11 -17.90
CA GLY A 218 -3.38 -8.61 -17.35
C GLY A 218 -4.06 -9.69 -18.19
N ALA A 219 -3.33 -10.29 -19.14
CA ALA A 219 -3.87 -11.32 -20.03
C ALA A 219 -2.80 -12.35 -20.42
N ASP A 220 -3.20 -13.62 -20.51
CA ASP A 220 -2.38 -14.73 -21.01
C ASP A 220 -3.19 -15.57 -22.01
N PRO A 221 -3.25 -15.17 -23.29
CA PRO A 221 -4.07 -15.86 -24.29
C PRO A 221 -3.52 -17.25 -24.67
N THR A 222 -2.24 -17.51 -24.41
CA THR A 222 -1.58 -18.78 -24.74
C THR A 222 -0.61 -19.20 -23.61
N PRO A 223 -1.14 -19.72 -22.49
CA PRO A 223 -0.30 -20.16 -21.37
C PRO A 223 0.72 -21.23 -21.80
N GLY A 224 1.95 -21.11 -21.30
CA GLY A 224 3.05 -22.02 -21.62
C GLY A 224 3.78 -21.76 -22.94
N TRP A 225 3.35 -20.76 -23.72
CA TRP A 225 3.98 -20.37 -24.98
C TRP A 225 4.61 -18.98 -24.90
N ASN A 226 5.73 -18.81 -25.62
CA ASN A 226 6.35 -17.51 -25.83
C ASN A 226 5.39 -16.59 -26.57
N LYS A 227 5.07 -15.46 -25.95
CA LYS A 227 4.18 -14.43 -26.50
C LYS A 227 4.97 -13.22 -26.96
N ALA A 228 4.35 -12.37 -27.75
CA ALA A 228 4.86 -11.06 -28.13
C ALA A 228 3.79 -10.00 -27.92
N LEU A 229 4.23 -8.84 -27.43
CA LEU A 229 3.45 -7.61 -27.44
C LEU A 229 3.75 -6.85 -28.73
N VAL A 230 2.71 -6.56 -29.50
CA VAL A 230 2.80 -5.76 -30.72
C VAL A 230 2.04 -4.46 -30.49
N ILE A 231 2.74 -3.34 -30.64
CA ILE A 231 2.22 -1.99 -30.45
C ILE A 231 2.26 -1.26 -31.78
N VAL A 232 1.10 -0.82 -32.27
CA VAL A 232 1.01 0.10 -33.40
C VAL A 232 0.85 1.51 -32.86
N HIS A 233 1.73 2.42 -33.29
CA HIS A 233 1.72 3.81 -32.87
C HIS A 233 2.01 4.73 -34.06
N GLU A 234 1.73 6.02 -33.91
CA GLU A 234 2.01 7.01 -34.95
C GLU A 234 3.23 7.86 -34.58
N VAL A 235 4.09 8.08 -35.57
CA VAL A 235 5.17 9.07 -35.52
C VAL A 235 5.12 9.89 -36.80
N ASN A 236 4.97 11.22 -36.66
CA ASN A 236 4.90 12.16 -37.80
C ASN A 236 3.84 11.77 -38.85
N GLY A 237 2.65 11.36 -38.42
CA GLY A 237 1.56 10.96 -39.32
C GLY A 237 1.72 9.58 -39.96
N ARG A 238 2.75 8.81 -39.62
CA ARG A 238 2.98 7.46 -40.14
C ARG A 238 2.84 6.41 -39.05
N HIS A 239 2.12 5.34 -39.34
CA HIS A 239 2.06 4.18 -38.46
C HIS A 239 3.42 3.47 -38.41
N ARG A 240 3.84 3.11 -37.21
CA ARG A 240 5.02 2.32 -36.88
C ARG A 240 4.61 1.18 -35.96
N THR A 241 5.39 0.11 -35.99
CA THR A 241 5.19 -1.05 -35.14
C THR A 241 6.38 -1.23 -34.22
N PHE A 242 6.12 -1.36 -32.93
CA PHE A 242 7.07 -1.77 -31.91
C PHE A 242 6.67 -3.16 -31.42
N THR A 243 7.63 -4.08 -31.36
CA THR A 243 7.40 -5.45 -30.88
C THR A 243 8.33 -5.77 -29.74
N ALA A 244 7.80 -6.29 -28.64
CA ALA A 244 8.56 -6.86 -27.54
C ALA A 244 8.21 -8.35 -27.39
N GLY A 245 9.22 -9.22 -27.41
CA GLY A 245 9.04 -10.62 -27.02
C GLY A 245 8.71 -10.76 -25.54
N GLU A 246 8.33 -11.96 -25.10
CA GLU A 246 7.94 -12.21 -23.72
C GLU A 246 9.01 -11.72 -22.72
N ASN A 247 8.55 -11.03 -21.67
CA ASN A 247 9.39 -10.35 -20.68
C ASN A 247 10.28 -9.22 -21.23
N GLY A 248 10.11 -8.80 -22.48
CA GLY A 248 10.78 -7.63 -23.04
C GLY A 248 10.32 -6.34 -22.35
N GLU A 249 11.27 -5.45 -22.04
CA GLU A 249 10.98 -4.14 -21.46
C GLU A 249 10.26 -3.23 -22.47
N VAL A 250 9.27 -2.48 -21.98
CA VAL A 250 8.50 -1.52 -22.75
C VAL A 250 8.41 -0.20 -21.99
N SER A 251 8.62 0.90 -22.72
CA SER A 251 8.47 2.26 -22.22
C SER A 251 8.13 3.20 -23.37
N ALA A 252 7.61 4.39 -23.06
CA ALA A 252 7.32 5.41 -24.07
C ALA A 252 8.55 5.76 -24.92
N ALA A 253 9.72 5.90 -24.30
CA ALA A 253 10.98 6.18 -24.99
C ALA A 253 11.42 5.06 -25.94
N LEU A 254 11.17 3.79 -25.60
CA LEU A 254 11.47 2.65 -26.47
C LEU A 254 10.51 2.56 -27.66
N VAL A 255 9.23 2.89 -27.45
CA VAL A 255 8.20 2.82 -28.49
C VAL A 255 8.42 3.88 -29.56
N VAL A 256 8.83 5.11 -29.21
CA VAL A 256 9.00 6.20 -30.18
C VAL A 256 10.37 6.23 -30.89
N LYS A 257 11.29 5.36 -30.48
CA LYS A 257 12.64 5.28 -31.06
C LYS A 257 12.59 4.89 -32.53
#